data_AF-A0A163YCC2-F1
#
_entry.id   AF-A0A163YCC2-F1
#
_cell.length_a   1.000
_cell.length_b   1.000
_cell.length_c   1.000
_cell.angle_alpha   90.00
_cell.angle_beta   90.00
_cell.angle_gamma   90.00
#
_symmetry.space_group_name_H-M   'P 1'
#
loop_
_entity.id
_entity.type
_entity.pdbx_description
1 polymer ?
#
loop_
_entity_poly.entity_id
_entity_poly.type
_entity_poly.pdbx_seq_one_letter_code
_entity_poly.pdbx_strand_id
1 'polypeptide(L)' 'MHWSVQRVTNNLFSVSATSDGVDYTHVGNYRSVEDANRAGRRFVSVRAHEQGHNSHERAEADVHQQGSLTSSALHG' A
#
# COMPACT_ATOMS: atom_id res chain seq x y z
N MET A 1 0.48 -8.74 11.43
CA MET A 1 0.82 -8.54 10.00
C MET A 1 1.72 -9.64 9.49
N HIS A 2 1.47 -10.10 8.26
CA HIS A 2 2.24 -11.15 7.58
C HIS A 2 2.64 -10.69 6.18
N TRP A 3 3.68 -11.29 5.60
CA TRP A 3 4.04 -11.09 4.19
C TRP A 3 4.17 -12.43 3.48
N SER A 4 3.91 -12.43 2.17
CA SER A 4 4.06 -13.59 1.29
C SER A 4 4.86 -13.21 0.05
N VAL A 5 5.65 -14.16 -0.44
CA VAL A 5 6.43 -14.02 -1.66
C VAL A 5 5.92 -15.03 -2.67
N GLN A 6 5.44 -14.54 -3.81
CA GLN A 6 4.95 -15.37 -4.91
C GLN A 6 5.87 -15.26 -6.11
N ARG A 7 6.30 -16.40 -6.66
CA ARG A 7 7.04 -16.42 -7.91
C ARG A 7 6.10 -16.20 -9.09
N VAL A 8 6.30 -15.12 -9.83
CA VAL A 8 5.49 -14.75 -11.01
C VAL A 8 6.11 -15.31 -12.28
N THR A 9 7.44 -15.24 -12.39
CA THR A 9 8.21 -15.82 -13.51
C THR A 9 9.53 -16.40 -13.00
N ASN A 10 10.38 -16.95 -13.89
CA ASN A 10 11.68 -17.52 -13.49
C ASN A 10 12.60 -16.52 -12.75
N ASN A 11 12.47 -15.22 -13.01
CA ASN A 11 13.32 -14.16 -12.44
C ASN A 11 12.50 -13.03 -11.82
N LEU A 12 11.25 -13.29 -11.44
CA LEU A 12 10.38 -12.27 -10.85
C LEU A 12 9.56 -12.85 -9.69
N PHE A 13 9.70 -12.21 -8.54
CA PHE A 13 9.02 -12.51 -7.30
C PHE A 13 8.20 -11.31 -6.89
N SER A 14 6.90 -11.50 -6.72
CA SER A 14 6.00 -10.47 -6.21
C SER A 14 5.83 -10.64 -4.71
N VAL A 15 5.81 -9.53 -3.99
CA VAL A 15 5.64 -9.51 -2.54
C VAL A 15 4.34 -8.81 -2.20
N SER A 16 3.51 -9.49 -1.42
CA SER A 16 2.30 -8.93 -0.84
C SER A 16 2.38 -9.01 0.67
N ALA A 17 1.91 -7.96 1.33
CA ALA A 17 1.77 -7.91 2.78
C ALA A 17 0.30 -7.88 3.15
N THR A 18 -0.06 -8.51 4.26
CA THR A 18 -1.41 -8.52 4.78
C THR A 18 -1.48 -8.16 6.26
N SER A 19 -2.47 -7.37 6.62
CA SER A 19 -2.92 -7.25 8.01
C SER A 19 -4.09 -8.21 8.19
N ASP A 20 -3.85 -9.26 8.95
CA ASP A 20 -4.88 -10.19 9.45
C ASP A 20 -5.67 -10.94 8.37
N GLY A 21 -5.15 -11.00 7.13
CA GLY A 21 -5.77 -11.71 6.02
C GLY A 21 -6.93 -10.97 5.36
N VAL A 22 -7.20 -9.71 5.76
CA VAL A 22 -8.32 -8.90 5.24
C VAL A 22 -7.84 -7.87 4.23
N ASP A 23 -6.76 -7.14 4.57
CA ASP A 23 -6.16 -6.13 3.70
C ASP A 23 -4.91 -6.72 3.04
N TYR A 24 -4.82 -6.65 1.71
CA TYR A 24 -3.64 -7.06 0.96
C TYR A 24 -3.02 -5.85 0.27
N THR A 25 -1.80 -5.52 0.67
CA THR A 25 -1.02 -4.45 0.05
C THR A 25 0.09 -5.04 -0.80
N HIS A 26 0.15 -4.62 -2.07
CA HIS A 26 1.25 -4.99 -2.96
C HIS A 26 2.50 -4.19 -2.58
N VAL A 27 3.58 -4.89 -2.22
CA VAL A 27 4.86 -4.25 -1.81
C VAL A 27 5.73 -3.97 -3.02
N GLY A 28 5.79 -4.90 -3.98
CA GLY A 28 6.56 -4.73 -5.21
C GLY A 28 7.01 -6.05 -5.83
N ASN A 29 7.80 -5.91 -6.90
CA ASN A 29 8.38 -7.04 -7.63
C ASN A 29 9.92 -7.01 -7.54
N TYR A 30 10.51 -8.18 -7.32
CA TYR A 30 11.93 -8.36 -7.05
C TYR A 30 12.50 -9.48 -7.92
N ARG A 31 13.78 -9.39 -8.27
CA ARG A 31 14.45 -10.42 -9.08
C ARG A 31 14.97 -11.60 -8.27
N SER A 32 15.05 -11.45 -6.95
CA SER A 32 15.59 -12.43 -6.03
C SER A 32 14.65 -12.65 -4.84
N VAL A 33 14.54 -13.90 -4.40
CA VAL A 33 13.75 -14.28 -3.20
C VAL A 33 14.28 -13.59 -1.95
N GLU A 34 15.60 -13.37 -1.86
CA GLU A 34 16.23 -12.70 -0.74
C GLU A 34 15.80 -11.23 -0.64
N ASP A 35 15.79 -10.49 -1.75
CA ASP A 35 15.31 -9.10 -1.77
C ASP A 35 13.81 -9.00 -1.55
N ALA A 36 13.04 -9.94 -2.10
CA ALA A 36 11.62 -10.05 -1.85
C ALA A 36 11.31 -10.22 -0.34
N ASN A 37 12.03 -11.13 0.32
CA ASN A 37 11.86 -11.36 1.76
C ASN A 37 12.35 -10.17 2.60
N ARG A 38 13.48 -9.57 2.21
CA ARG A 38 14.03 -8.38 2.88
C ARG A 38 13.01 -7.23 2.83
N ALA A 39 12.40 -7.02 1.67
CA ALA A 39 11.39 -5.99 1.47
C ALA A 39 10.10 -6.30 2.24
N GLY A 40 9.57 -7.52 2.15
CA GLY A 40 8.36 -7.94 2.89
C GLY A 40 8.53 -7.78 4.40
N ARG A 41 9.67 -8.22 4.96
CA ARG A 41 9.98 -8.06 6.38
C ARG A 41 10.05 -6.59 6.79
N ARG A 42 10.73 -5.74 5.99
CA ARG A 42 10.81 -4.30 6.26
C ARG A 42 9.44 -3.64 6.20
N PHE A 43 8.65 -3.95 5.18
CA PHE A 43 7.31 -3.38 5.01
C PHE A 43 6.41 -3.70 6.20
N VAL A 44 6.37 -4.96 6.62
CA VAL A 44 5.59 -5.37 7.79
C VAL A 44 6.12 -4.74 9.08
N SER A 45 7.44 -4.63 9.26
CA SER A 45 8.02 -3.99 10.44
C SER A 45 7.70 -2.49 10.52
N VAL A 46 7.76 -1.78 9.38
CA VAL A 46 7.40 -0.35 9.31
C VAL A 46 5.92 -0.17 9.55
N ARG A 47 5.07 -0.92 8.84
CA ARG A 47 3.61 -0.78 8.94
C ARG A 47 3.07 -1.21 10.31
N ALA A 48 3.70 -2.19 10.98
CA ALA A 48 3.39 -2.54 12.37
C ALA A 48 3.75 -1.41 13.36
N HIS A 49 4.85 -0.69 13.11
CA HIS A 49 5.25 0.45 13.92
C HIS A 49 4.31 1.66 13.68
N GLU A 50 3.93 1.90 12.42
CA GLU A 50 2.95 2.92 12.07
C GLU A 50 1.56 2.59 12.64
N GLN A 51 1.11 1.34 12.62
CA GLN A 51 -0.15 0.92 13.25
C GLN A 51 -0.12 1.08 14.78
N GLY A 52 1.03 0.86 15.42
CA GLY A 52 1.21 1.12 16.85
C GLY A 52 1.16 2.60 17.22
N HIS A 53 1.40 3.51 16.27
CA HIS A 53 1.26 4.96 16.46
C HIS A 53 -0.07 5.54 15.91
N ASN A 54 -0.73 4.84 14.99
CA ASN A 54 -1.95 5.30 14.30
C ASN A 54 -3.26 4.72 14.85
N SER A 55 -3.33 4.33 16.13
CA SER A 55 -4.62 4.21 16.82
C SER A 55 -5.28 5.57 17.11
N HIS A 56 -4.87 6.66 16.44
CA HIS A 56 -5.54 7.96 16.56
C HIS A 56 -5.87 8.72 15.25
N GLU A 57 -5.24 8.48 14.08
CA GLU A 57 -5.41 9.49 12.99
C GLU A 57 -5.21 9.03 11.54
N ARG A 58 -5.76 7.88 11.11
CA ARG A 58 -5.76 7.57 9.66
C ARG A 58 -6.94 6.76 9.17
N ALA A 59 -8.14 7.28 9.39
CA ALA A 59 -9.35 6.88 8.65
C ALA A 59 -9.73 7.91 7.56
N GLU A 60 -8.85 8.87 7.24
CA GLU A 60 -9.10 9.91 6.25
C GLU A 60 -8.02 9.91 5.17
N ALA A 61 -8.17 9.02 4.19
CA ALA A 61 -7.52 9.19 2.89
C ALA A 61 -8.24 8.36 1.81
N ASP A 62 -9.57 8.52 1.69
CA ASP A 62 -10.27 8.20 0.44
C ASP A 62 -10.48 9.50 -0.36
N VAL A 63 -9.45 9.81 -1.14
CA VAL A 63 -9.49 10.33 -2.51
C VAL A 63 -10.63 11.32 -2.84
N HIS A 64 -10.22 12.60 -2.83
CA HIS A 64 -10.76 13.68 -3.66
C HIS A 64 -10.92 13.29 -5.14
N GLN A 65 -11.90 13.93 -5.82
CA GLN A 65 -12.10 14.15 -7.28
C GLN A 65 -13.53 13.73 -7.69
N GLN A 66 -14.47 14.57 -8.13
CA GLN A 66 -14.43 15.82 -8.91
C GLN A 66 -15.73 16.62 -8.66
N GLY A 67 -15.61 17.93 -8.48
CA GLY A 67 -16.80 18.79 -8.50
C GLY A 67 -16.41 20.25 -8.38
N SER A 68 -16.10 20.90 -9.51
CA SER A 68 -16.38 22.32 -9.78
C SER A 68 -15.51 22.82 -10.93
N LEU A 69 -15.99 22.69 -12.17
CA LEU A 69 -15.56 23.54 -13.29
C LEU A 69 -16.73 23.75 -14.25
N THR A 70 -17.67 24.62 -13.87
CA THR A 70 -18.73 25.27 -14.68
C THR A 70 -19.76 25.76 -13.65
N SER A 71 -20.20 27.02 -13.55
CA SER A 71 -20.43 28.09 -14.49
C SER A 71 -20.64 29.37 -13.67
N SER A 72 -20.11 30.51 -14.12
CA SER A 72 -20.78 31.81 -13.97
C SER A 72 -19.96 32.89 -14.67
N ALA A 73 -20.19 33.05 -15.97
CA ALA A 73 -20.04 34.34 -16.62
C ALA A 73 -21.41 35.03 -16.57
N LEU A 74 -21.54 36.12 -15.82
CA LEU A 74 -22.59 37.15 -15.96
C LEU A 74 -22.26 38.36 -15.06
N HIS A 75 -22.41 39.57 -15.65
CA HIS A 75 -22.43 40.92 -15.05
C HIS A 75 -21.09 41.57 -14.65
N GLY A 76 -20.72 42.76 -15.15
CA GLY A 76 -21.42 43.73 -15.99
C GLY A 76 -20.50 44.85 -16.47
#